data_AF-A0A382JEK4-F1
#
_entry.id   AF-A0A382JEK4-F1
#
_cell.length_a   1.000
_cell.length_b   1.000
_cell.length_c   1.000
_cell.angle_alpha   90.00
_cell.angle_beta   90.00
_cell.angle_gamma   90.00
#
_symmetry.space_group_name_H-M   'P 1'
#
loop_
_entity.id
_entity.type
_entity.pdbx_description
1 polymer ?
#
loop_
_entity_poly.entity_id
_entity_poly.type
_entity_poly.pdbx_seq_one_letter_code
_entity_poly.pdbx_strand_id
1 'polypeptide(L)' 'VKHLLVGGAVRDKLLGIPVAEQDWVVLGETPESMLQLGYTQ' A
#
# COMPACT_ATOMS: atom_id res chain seq x y z
N VAL A 1 6.52 11.79 1.03
CA VAL A 1 5.24 11.15 1.32
C VAL A 1 5.45 9.95 2.23
N LYS A 2 4.52 9.63 3.15
CA LYS A 2 4.65 8.44 4.00
C LYS A 2 3.76 7.32 3.45
N HIS A 3 4.37 6.16 3.22
CA HIS A 3 3.69 4.98 2.67
C HIS A 3 3.62 3.92 3.77
N LEU A 4 2.43 3.37 3.98
CA LEU A 4 2.18 2.34 4.98
C LEU A 4 1.78 1.06 4.28
N LEU A 5 2.51 -0.02 4.54
CA LEU A 5 2.08 -1.36 4.17
C LEU A 5 0.91 -1.74 5.08
N VAL A 6 -0.17 -2.24 4.49
CA VAL A 6 -1.39 -2.63 5.23
C VAL A 6 -1.84 -4.03 4.82
N GLY A 7 -2.98 -4.46 5.37
CA GLY A 7 -3.68 -5.65 4.89
C GLY A 7 -2.94 -6.97 5.12
N GLY A 8 -3.12 -7.89 4.17
CA GLY A 8 -2.61 -9.26 4.24
C GLY A 8 -1.10 -9.32 4.39
N ALA A 9 -0.36 -8.45 3.71
CA ALA A 9 1.10 -8.41 3.77
C ALA A 9 1.65 -8.22 5.18
N VAL A 10 1.00 -7.38 6.00
CA VAL A 10 1.42 -7.14 7.38
C VAL A 10 1.13 -8.38 8.24
N ARG A 11 -0.09 -8.92 8.13
CA ARG A 11 -0.49 -10.14 8.85
C ARG A 11 0.43 -11.32 8.50
N ASP A 12 0.64 -11.57 7.22
CA ASP A 12 1.35 -12.75 6.72
C ASP A 12 2.82 -12.70 7.15
N LYS A 13 3.42 -11.50 7.10
CA LYS A 13 4.77 -11.27 7.64
C LYS A 13 4.85 -11.53 9.15
N LEU A 14 3.84 -11.11 9.93
CA LEU A 14 3.81 -11.34 11.38
C LEU A 14 3.57 -12.82 11.73
N LEU A 15 2.81 -13.54 10.90
CA LEU A 15 2.56 -14.98 11.06
C LEU A 15 3.67 -15.85 10.46
N GLY A 16 4.64 -15.27 9.76
CA GLY A 16 5.74 -15.99 9.13
C GLY A 16 5.32 -16.87 7.94
N ILE A 17 4.21 -16.55 7.29
CA ILE A 17 3.73 -17.25 6.08
C ILE A 17 4.07 -16.43 4.82
N PRO A 18 4.13 -17.06 3.62
CA PRO A 18 4.41 -16.34 2.38
C PRO A 18 3.40 -15.22 2.13
N VAL A 19 3.90 -14.03 1.81
CA VAL A 19 3.08 -12.87 1.46
C VAL A 19 2.58 -13.02 0.02
N ALA A 20 1.26 -13.00 -0.17
CA ALA A 20 0.65 -13.15 -1.50
C ALA A 20 0.57 -11.83 -2.28
N GLU A 21 0.17 -10.74 -1.61
CA GLU A 21 -0.01 -9.40 -2.20
C GLU A 21 0.45 -8.31 -1.23
N GLN A 22 0.67 -7.09 -1.72
CA GLN A 22 1.09 -5.95 -0.91
C GLN A 22 0.25 -4.71 -1.21
N ASP A 23 -0.63 -4.37 -0.27
CA ASP A 23 -1.44 -3.17 -0.31
C ASP A 23 -0.77 -2.01 0.44
N TRP A 24 -0.89 -0.81 -0.13
CA TRP A 24 -0.27 0.39 0.40
C TRP A 24 -1.30 1.50 0.63
N VAL A 25 -1.14 2.20 1.75
CA VAL A 25 -1.80 3.48 2.02
C VAL A 25 -0.77 4.59 1.92
N VAL A 26 -1.10 5.63 1.16
CA VAL A 26 -0.26 6.82 0.99
C VAL A 26 -0.85 7.96 1.80
N LEU A 27 -0.07 8.51 2.74
CA LEU A 27 -0.49 9.61 3.60
C LEU A 27 0.08 10.94 3.11
N GLY A 28 -0.77 11.97 3.13
CA GLY A 28 -0.39 13.33 2.75
C GLY A 28 -0.47 13.62 1.26
N GLU A 29 -1.14 12.75 0.49
CA GLU A 29 -1.42 12.95 -0.94
C GLU A 29 -2.91 12.99 -1.20
N THR A 30 -3.28 13.47 -2.39
CA THR A 30 -4.66 13.43 -2.89
C THR A 30 -4.79 12.44 -4.04
N PRO A 31 -5.98 11.86 -4.28
CA PRO A 31 -6.20 10.99 -5.43
C PRO A 31 -5.78 11.62 -6.76
N GLU A 32 -6.04 12.92 -6.97
CA GLU A 32 -5.70 13.62 -8.20
C GLU A 32 -4.19 13.70 -8.42
N SER A 33 -3.42 13.97 -7.37
CA SER A 33 -1.96 13.98 -7.44
C SER A 33 -1.41 12.59 -7.78
N MET A 34 -2.03 11.52 -7.27
CA MET A 34 -1.64 10.15 -7.57
C MET A 34 -2.01 9.77 -9.01
N LEU A 35 -3.17 10.19 -9.52
CA LEU A 35 -3.52 9.99 -10.93
C LEU A 35 -2.54 10.72 -11.88
N GLN A 36 -2.09 11.93 -11.52
CA GLN A 36 -1.05 12.65 -12.28
C GLN A 36 0.30 11.94 -12.29
N LEU A 37 0.61 11.18 -11.24
CA LEU A 37 1.79 10.31 -11.17
C LEU A 37 1.63 8.99 -11.94
N GLY A 38 0.47 8.75 -12.57
CA GLY A 38 0.20 7.58 -13.39
C GLY A 38 -0.36 6.37 -12.62
N TYR A 39 -0.78 6.56 -11.36
CA TYR A 39 -1.52 5.53 -10.65
C TYR A 39 -2.93 5.37 -11.23
N THR A 40 -3.50 4.17 -11.10
CA THR A 40 -4.84 3.84 -11.59
C THR A 40 -5.78 3.54 -10.43
N GLN A 41 -7.07 3.86 -10.61
CA GLN A 41 -8.16 3.48 -9.70
C GLN A 41 -8.85 2.21 -10.21
#